data_AF-A0A3A6NF58-F1
#
_entry.id   AF-A0A3A6NF58-F1
#
_cell.length_a   1.000
_cell.length_b   1.000
_cell.length_c   1.000
_cell.angle_alpha   90.00
_cell.angle_beta   90.00
_cell.angle_gamma   90.00
#
_symmetry.space_group_name_H-M   'P 1'
#
loop_
_entity.id
_entity.type
_entity.pdbx_description
1 polymer ?
#
loop_
_entity_poly.entity_id
_entity_poly.type
_entity_poly.pdbx_seq_one_letter_code
_entity_poly.pdbx_strand_id
1 'polypeptide(L)'
;MTEENNSKPEKPTWQEIQERKINMVKERGSRVLKINSPLGSTLFNILRQFDMAYAHFKARLGEMNGISHEEGEALMAEGREIVMAFSDYTAKLSKRIRFRYYTPREISEFMKKDIIPVDE
;
A
#
# COMPACT_ATOMS: atom_id res chain seq x y z
N MET A 1 -44.75 34.18 -23.11
CA MET A 1 -43.68 34.42 -22.13
C MET A 1 -43.34 33.09 -21.49
N THR A 2 -42.33 32.40 -22.01
CA THR A 2 -41.81 31.17 -21.40
C THR A 2 -40.67 31.59 -20.48
N GLU A 3 -40.90 31.51 -19.17
CA GLU A 3 -39.85 31.69 -18.17
C GLU A 3 -38.85 30.54 -18.30
N GLU A 4 -37.69 30.84 -18.88
CA GLU A 4 -36.52 29.97 -18.79
C GLU A 4 -36.08 29.96 -17.32
N ASN A 5 -36.39 28.86 -16.63
CA ASN A 5 -35.86 28.53 -15.32
C ASN A 5 -34.33 28.39 -15.41
N ASN A 6 -33.64 29.51 -15.25
CA ASN A 6 -32.19 29.61 -15.19
C ASN A 6 -31.70 29.22 -13.79
N SER A 7 -32.00 28.01 -13.35
CA SER A 7 -31.42 27.44 -12.13
C SER A 7 -30.02 26.91 -12.46
N LYS A 8 -29.00 27.74 -12.25
CA LYS A 8 -27.61 27.26 -12.27
C LYS A 8 -27.48 26.11 -11.27
N PRO A 9 -26.95 24.94 -11.65
CA PRO A 9 -26.77 23.85 -10.72
C PRO A 9 -25.86 24.32 -9.59
N GLU A 10 -26.31 24.15 -8.34
CA GLU A 10 -25.52 24.47 -7.16
C GLU A 10 -24.17 23.75 -7.23
N LYS A 11 -23.09 24.48 -6.91
CA LYS A 11 -21.76 23.89 -6.90
C LYS A 11 -21.73 22.83 -5.79
N PRO A 12 -21.37 21.59 -6.11
CA PRO A 12 -21.31 20.54 -5.11
C PRO A 12 -20.27 20.87 -4.05
N THR A 13 -20.60 20.55 -2.81
CA THR A 13 -19.72 20.66 -1.66
C THR A 13 -18.52 19.71 -1.78
N TRP A 14 -17.46 19.97 -1.01
CA TRP A 14 -16.28 19.09 -0.97
C TRP A 14 -16.62 17.65 -0.57
N GLN A 15 -17.58 17.47 0.33
CA GLN A 15 -18.06 16.16 0.76
C GLN A 15 -18.74 15.43 -0.40
N GLU A 16 -19.63 16.11 -1.12
CA GLU A 16 -20.31 15.52 -2.29
C GLU A 16 -19.33 15.21 -3.43
N ILE A 17 -18.33 16.07 -3.66
CA ILE A 17 -17.26 15.79 -4.64
C ILE A 17 -16.49 14.54 -4.23
N GLN A 18 -16.16 14.39 -2.95
CA GLN A 18 -15.44 13.23 -2.44
C GLN A 18 -16.28 11.95 -2.56
N GLU A 19 -17.56 12.00 -2.19
CA GLU A 19 -18.49 10.87 -2.32
C GLU A 19 -18.69 10.46 -3.79
N ARG A 20 -18.88 11.43 -4.69
CA ARG A 20 -18.95 11.18 -6.14
C ARG A 20 -17.70 10.48 -6.64
N LYS A 21 -16.51 10.95 -6.24
CA LYS A 21 -15.23 10.31 -6.60
C LYS A 21 -15.16 8.87 -6.08
N ILE A 22 -15.52 8.65 -4.81
CA ILE A 22 -15.54 7.33 -4.17
C ILE A 22 -16.50 6.37 -4.88
N ASN A 23 -17.72 6.83 -5.19
CA ASN A 23 -18.72 6.00 -5.87
C ASN A 23 -18.28 5.65 -7.29
N MET A 24 -17.73 6.60 -8.03
CA MET A 24 -17.20 6.37 -9.38
C MET A 24 -16.10 5.29 -9.41
N VAL A 25 -15.18 5.26 -8.44
CA VAL A 25 -14.16 4.19 -8.41
C VAL A 25 -14.73 2.85 -7.94
N LYS A 26 -15.71 2.85 -7.04
CA LYS A 26 -16.40 1.62 -6.61
C LYS A 26 -17.17 0.96 -7.74
N GLU A 27 -17.87 1.74 -8.56
CA GLU A 27 -18.60 1.26 -9.75
C GLU A 27 -17.66 0.59 -10.77
N ARG A 28 -16.40 1.03 -10.84
CA ARG A 28 -15.33 0.41 -11.64
C ARG A 28 -14.70 -0.83 -10.99
N GLY A 29 -15.28 -1.33 -9.89
CA GLY A 29 -14.79 -2.50 -9.16
C GLY A 29 -13.61 -2.24 -8.22
N SER A 30 -13.23 -0.97 -8.01
CA SER A 30 -12.10 -0.64 -7.13
C SER A 30 -12.52 -0.66 -5.66
N ARG A 31 -11.60 -1.12 -4.79
CA ARG A 31 -11.78 -1.04 -3.34
C ARG A 31 -11.30 0.32 -2.83
N VAL A 32 -12.03 0.89 -1.88
CA VAL A 32 -11.70 2.20 -1.28
C VAL A 32 -11.24 2.01 0.16
N LEU A 33 -10.05 2.51 0.47
CA LEU A 33 -9.50 2.53 1.82
C LEU A 33 -9.51 3.96 2.36
N LYS A 34 -10.05 4.17 3.56
CA LYS A 34 -9.96 5.45 4.26
C LYS A 34 -8.70 5.48 5.12
N ILE A 35 -7.83 6.46 4.86
CA ILE A 35 -6.62 6.70 5.64
C ILE A 35 -6.86 7.90 6.56
N ASN A 36 -6.77 7.70 7.87
CA ASN A 36 -7.16 8.70 8.85
C ASN A 36 -5.99 9.53 9.42
N SER A 37 -4.74 9.23 9.04
CA SER A 37 -3.56 9.92 9.57
C SER A 37 -2.64 10.44 8.47
N PRO A 38 -1.99 11.61 8.66
CA PRO A 38 -0.98 12.11 7.74
C PRO A 38 0.18 11.12 7.55
N LEU A 39 0.62 10.48 8.64
CA LEU A 39 1.65 9.43 8.59
C LEU A 39 1.23 8.25 7.71
N GLY A 40 -0.01 7.77 7.86
CA GLY A 40 -0.55 6.70 7.02
C GLY A 40 -0.66 7.10 5.55
N SER A 41 -0.98 8.36 5.27
CA SER A 41 -1.05 8.89 3.90
C SER A 41 0.32 8.87 3.23
N THR A 42 1.35 9.32 3.94
CA THR A 42 2.74 9.26 3.45
C THR A 42 3.18 7.84 3.19
N LEU A 43 2.93 6.92 4.14
CA LEU A 43 3.27 5.50 3.98
C LEU A 43 2.57 4.86 2.78
N PHE A 44 1.30 5.19 2.55
CA PHE A 44 0.58 4.70 1.39
C PHE A 44 1.14 5.24 0.07
N ASN A 45 1.55 6.51 0.03
CA ASN A 45 2.19 7.09 -1.15
C ASN A 45 3.54 6.42 -1.45
N ILE A 46 4.34 6.13 -0.42
CA ILE A 46 5.58 5.37 -0.55
C ILE A 46 5.28 3.96 -1.07
N LEU A 47 4.31 3.26 -0.48
CA LEU A 47 3.89 1.92 -0.93
C LEU A 47 3.47 1.91 -2.40
N ARG A 48 2.71 2.92 -2.85
CA ARG A 48 2.31 3.05 -4.25
C ARG A 48 3.51 3.25 -5.19
N GLN A 49 4.48 4.08 -4.79
CA GLN A 49 5.70 4.28 -5.58
C GLN A 49 6.56 3.01 -5.60
N PHE A 50 6.63 2.30 -4.48
CA PHE A 50 7.31 1.01 -4.38
C PHE A 50 6.69 -0.03 -5.32
N ASP A 51 5.35 -0.14 -5.36
CA ASP A 51 4.64 -1.07 -6.26
C ASP A 51 4.93 -0.77 -7.74
N MET A 52 4.91 0.51 -8.12
CA MET A 52 5.31 0.94 -9.47
C MET A 52 6.78 0.59 -9.76
N ALA A 53 7.68 0.87 -8.82
CA ALA A 53 9.10 0.54 -8.97
C ALA A 53 9.31 -0.98 -9.10
N TYR A 54 8.57 -1.79 -8.36
CA TYR A 54 8.63 -3.24 -8.41
C TYR A 54 8.18 -3.80 -9.77
N ALA A 55 7.16 -3.20 -10.39
CA ALA A 55 6.75 -3.56 -11.75
C ALA A 55 7.88 -3.29 -12.78
N HIS A 56 8.57 -2.15 -12.65
CA HIS A 56 9.73 -1.83 -13.50
C HIS A 56 10.95 -2.70 -13.20
N PHE A 57 11.18 -3.03 -11.94
CA PHE A 57 12.24 -3.92 -11.49
C PHE A 57 12.12 -5.28 -12.17
N LYS A 58 10.92 -5.89 -12.16
CA LYS A 58 10.69 -7.20 -12.79
C LYS A 58 10.97 -7.19 -14.29
N ALA A 59 10.62 -6.10 -14.97
CA ALA A 59 10.88 -5.96 -16.40
C ALA A 59 12.38 -5.91 -16.73
N ARG A 60 13.21 -5.38 -15.81
CA ARG A 60 14.65 -5.18 -16.01
C ARG A 60 15.54 -6.30 -15.45
N LEU A 61 14.96 -7.30 -14.79
CA LEU A 61 15.70 -8.40 -14.19
C LEU A 61 16.21 -9.36 -15.29
N GLY A 62 17.54 -9.46 -15.44
CA GLY A 62 18.17 -10.33 -16.44
C GLY A 62 18.27 -9.74 -17.86
N GLU A 63 17.93 -8.46 -18.06
CA GLU A 63 18.18 -7.76 -19.33
C GLU A 63 19.69 -7.43 -19.50
N MET A 64 20.17 -7.38 -20.76
CA MET A 64 21.60 -7.22 -21.10
C MET A 64 22.25 -5.91 -20.57
N ASN A 65 21.44 -4.91 -20.18
CA ASN A 65 21.85 -3.68 -19.48
C ASN A 65 20.94 -3.39 -18.27
N GLY A 66 20.25 -4.41 -17.78
CA GLY A 66 19.34 -4.34 -16.65
C GLY A 66 20.06 -4.67 -15.34
N ILE A 67 19.28 -5.12 -14.36
CA ILE A 67 19.81 -5.58 -13.08
C ILE A 67 20.09 -7.08 -13.14
N SER A 68 21.20 -7.50 -12.51
CA SER A 68 21.51 -8.93 -12.40
C SER A 68 20.54 -9.63 -11.45
N HIS A 69 20.44 -10.96 -11.55
CA HIS A 69 19.63 -11.74 -10.62
C HIS A 69 20.13 -11.62 -9.17
N GLU A 70 21.44 -11.63 -8.96
CA GLU A 70 22.06 -11.50 -7.64
C GLU A 70 21.77 -10.15 -6.99
N GLU A 71 21.98 -9.05 -7.74
CA GLU A 71 21.64 -7.70 -7.29
C GLU A 71 20.14 -7.57 -7.01
N GLY A 72 19.32 -8.19 -7.86
CA GLY A 72 17.89 -8.25 -7.66
C GLY A 72 17.48 -8.96 -6.37
N GLU A 73 18.11 -10.09 -6.05
CA GLU A 73 17.87 -10.82 -4.81
C GLU A 73 18.29 -10.02 -3.56
N ALA A 74 19.42 -9.32 -3.63
CA ALA A 74 19.89 -8.46 -2.56
C ALA A 74 18.90 -7.31 -2.28
N LEU A 75 18.41 -6.63 -3.32
CA LEU A 75 17.38 -5.59 -3.19
C LEU A 75 16.07 -6.13 -2.61
N MET A 76 15.69 -7.37 -2.96
CA MET A 76 14.51 -8.02 -2.39
C MET A 76 14.70 -8.43 -0.93
N ALA A 77 15.93 -8.79 -0.53
CA ALA A 77 16.26 -9.08 0.85
C ALA A 77 16.12 -7.83 1.72
N GLU A 78 16.69 -6.71 1.30
CA GLU A 78 16.51 -5.41 1.97
C GLU A 78 15.02 -5.01 2.05
N GLY A 79 14.28 -5.20 0.96
CA GLY A 79 12.83 -4.98 0.94
C GLY A 79 12.08 -5.80 1.99
N ARG A 80 12.47 -7.06 2.23
CA ARG A 80 11.90 -7.91 3.28
C ARG A 80 12.24 -7.37 4.68
N GLU A 81 13.48 -6.94 4.92
CA GLU A 81 13.88 -6.35 6.20
C GLU A 81 13.03 -5.12 6.56
N ILE A 82 12.74 -4.26 5.59
CA ILE A 82 11.87 -3.10 5.79
C ILE A 82 10.46 -3.52 6.22
N VAL A 83 9.89 -4.53 5.56
CA VAL A 83 8.55 -5.06 5.90
C VAL A 83 8.54 -5.62 7.33
N MET A 84 9.58 -6.36 7.71
CA MET A 84 9.73 -6.93 9.05
C MET A 84 9.85 -5.81 10.10
N ALA A 85 10.73 -4.83 9.86
CA ALA A 85 10.92 -3.69 10.76
C ALA A 85 9.62 -2.89 10.96
N PHE A 86 8.84 -2.71 9.90
CA PHE A 86 7.56 -2.02 9.98
C PHE A 86 6.51 -2.81 10.78
N SER A 87 6.47 -4.14 10.62
CA SER A 87 5.61 -5.02 11.41
C SER A 87 5.98 -4.98 12.89
N ASP A 88 7.27 -5.06 13.21
CA ASP A 88 7.80 -4.96 14.58
C ASP A 88 7.47 -3.62 15.23
N TYR A 89 7.68 -2.52 14.51
CA TYR A 89 7.27 -1.19 14.97
C TYR A 89 5.78 -1.16 15.30
N THR A 90 4.94 -1.67 14.38
CA THR A 90 3.48 -1.69 14.56
C THR A 90 3.07 -2.55 15.76
N ALA A 91 3.69 -3.71 15.96
CA ALA A 91 3.44 -4.57 17.10
C ALA A 91 3.86 -3.92 18.44
N LYS A 92 4.99 -3.19 18.47
CA LYS A 92 5.44 -2.44 19.65
C LYS A 92 4.46 -1.31 19.98
N LEU A 93 4.05 -0.54 18.97
CA LEU A 93 3.06 0.52 19.12
C LEU A 93 1.73 -0.04 19.61
N SER A 94 1.25 -1.14 19.01
CA SER A 94 -0.04 -1.76 19.36
C SER A 94 -0.07 -2.21 20.81
N LYS A 95 1.00 -2.82 21.32
CA LYS A 95 1.15 -3.17 22.74
C LYS A 95 1.06 -1.92 23.63
N ARG A 96 1.73 -0.84 23.25
CA ARG A 96 1.77 0.40 24.03
C ARG A 96 0.40 1.07 24.14
N ILE A 97 -0.39 1.06 23.07
CA ILE A 97 -1.72 1.70 23.01
C ILE A 97 -2.88 0.72 23.24
N ARG A 98 -2.59 -0.54 23.59
CA ARG A 98 -3.58 -1.62 23.77
C ARG A 98 -4.46 -1.85 22.53
N PHE A 99 -3.89 -1.66 21.35
CA PHE A 99 -4.51 -2.01 20.08
C PHE A 99 -4.18 -3.46 19.70
N ARG A 100 -5.15 -4.16 19.11
CA ARG A 100 -4.93 -5.52 18.60
C ARG A 100 -4.38 -5.45 17.18
N TYR A 101 -3.08 -5.67 17.04
CA TYR A 101 -2.43 -5.89 15.76
C TYR A 101 -2.51 -7.36 15.37
N TYR A 102 -2.87 -7.62 14.11
CA TYR A 102 -2.85 -8.95 13.52
C TYR A 102 -1.66 -9.01 12.57
N THR A 103 -0.64 -9.80 12.91
CA THR A 103 0.51 -10.01 12.05
C THR A 103 0.06 -10.63 10.72
N PRO A 104 0.43 -10.06 9.57
CA PRO A 104 0.16 -10.66 8.27
C PRO A 104 0.65 -12.10 8.16
N ARG A 105 -0.07 -12.90 7.38
CA ARG A 105 0.23 -14.34 7.21
C ARG A 105 1.61 -14.54 6.62
N GLU A 106 1.97 -13.73 5.63
CA GLU A 106 3.22 -13.78 4.89
C GLU A 106 4.42 -13.56 5.81
N ILE A 107 4.30 -12.60 6.74
CA ILE A 107 5.31 -12.34 7.78
C ILE A 107 5.38 -13.52 8.75
N SER A 108 4.22 -14.03 9.17
CA SER A 108 4.15 -15.17 10.10
C SER A 108 4.77 -16.45 9.50
N GLU A 109 4.61 -16.67 8.20
CA GLU A 109 5.21 -17.78 7.48
C GLU A 109 6.71 -17.59 7.28
N PHE A 110 7.16 -16.36 6.99
CA PHE A 110 8.57 -16.02 6.89
C PHE A 110 9.31 -16.28 8.21
N MET A 111 8.79 -15.75 9.33
CA MET A 111 9.36 -15.97 10.66
C MET A 111 9.47 -17.45 11.05
N LYS A 112 8.55 -18.31 10.58
CA LYS A 112 8.61 -19.75 10.85
C LYS A 112 9.73 -20.45 10.09
N LYS A 113 10.06 -19.99 8.88
CA LYS A 113 11.12 -20.60 8.05
C LYS A 113 12.51 -20.34 8.64
N ASP A 114 12.73 -19.19 9.25
CA ASP A 114 14.00 -18.86 9.91
C ASP A 114 14.22 -19.62 11.24
N ILE A 115 13.16 -20.24 11.80
CA ILE A 115 13.22 -21.00 13.07
C ILE A 115 13.49 -22.50 12.83
N ILE A 116 13.36 -23.00 11.60
CA ILE A 116 13.68 -24.40 11.28
C ILE A 116 15.20 -24.50 11.12
N PRO A 117 15.93 -25.26 11.96
CA PRO A 117 17.33 -25.55 11.72
C PRO A 117 17.43 -26.26 10.36
N VAL A 118 18.37 -25.81 9.53
CA VAL A 118 18.81 -26.63 8.40
C VAL A 118 19.53 -27.83 9.04
N ASP A 119 18.83 -28.95 9.16
CA ASP A 119 19.49 -30.22 9.47
C ASP A 119 20.48 -30.49 8.33
N GLU A 120 21.78 -30.47 8.65
CA GLU A 120 22.90 -30.90 7.79
C GLU A 120 22.81 -32.40 7.46
#